data_AF-I2GEM0-F1
#
_entry.id   AF-I2GEM0-F1
#
_cell.length_a   1.000
_cell.length_b   1.000
_cell.length_c   1.000
_cell.angle_alpha   90.00
_cell.angle_beta   90.00
_cell.angle_gamma   90.00
#
_symmetry.space_group_name_H-M   'P 1'
#
loop_
_entity.id
_entity.type
_entity.pdbx_description
1 polymer ?
#
loop_
_entity_poly.entity_id
_entity_poly.type
_entity_poly.pdbx_seq_one_letter_code
_entity_poly.pdbx_strand_id
1 'polypeptide(L)' 'MITQDNITLAQRLQAPTPKFFRTLRTVGIVLAAVGGAIVAAPVAPIVATIGGYLVAAGGAATAVSSITVDFTALNNKQ' A
#
# COMPACT_ATOMS: atom_id res chain seq x y z
N MET A 1 15.85 -19.24 16.08
CA MET A 1 15.74 -17.83 15.66
C MET A 1 15.42 -17.83 14.18
N ILE A 2 14.27 -17.27 13.77
CA ILE A 2 13.95 -17.15 12.34
C ILE A 2 14.64 -15.89 11.81
N THR A 3 15.69 -16.09 11.03
CA THR A 3 16.38 -15.04 10.29
C THR A 3 15.65 -14.80 8.96
N GLN A 4 15.63 -13.55 8.46
CA GLN A 4 15.02 -13.14 7.19
C GLN A 4 15.34 -14.06 5.99
N ASP A 5 16.48 -14.75 6.05
CA ASP A 5 17.00 -15.63 4.99
C ASP A 5 16.32 -17.00 4.90
N ASN A 6 15.48 -17.39 5.88
CA ASN A 6 14.88 -18.74 5.96
C ASN A 6 13.35 -18.75 5.74
N ILE A 7 12.76 -17.63 5.31
CA ILE A 7 11.31 -17.51 5.07
C ILE A 7 11.01 -17.41 3.57
N THR A 8 10.14 -18.29 3.08
CA THR A 8 9.70 -18.28 1.69
C THR A 8 8.73 -17.12 1.40
N LEU A 9 8.62 -16.71 0.13
CA LEU A 9 7.68 -15.68 -0.32
C LEU A 9 6.23 -15.96 0.11
N ALA A 10 5.83 -17.24 0.13
CA ALA A 10 4.50 -17.66 0.58
C ALA A 10 4.27 -17.38 2.08
N GLN A 11 5.27 -17.60 2.93
CA GLN A 11 5.20 -17.28 4.36
C GLN A 11 5.25 -15.77 4.62
N ARG A 12 5.93 -15.00 3.76
CA ARG A 12 5.87 -13.53 3.80
C ARG A 12 4.48 -12.99 3.49
N LEU A 13 3.74 -13.62 2.57
CA LEU A 13 2.36 -13.21 2.25
C LEU A 13 1.37 -13.49 3.39
N GLN A 14 1.59 -14.54 4.18
CA GLN A 14 0.76 -14.88 5.35
C GLN A 14 1.21 -14.15 6.63
N ALA A 15 2.32 -13.42 6.57
CA ALA A 15 2.84 -12.69 7.71
C ALA A 15 1.91 -11.53 8.12
N PRO A 16 1.79 -11.26 9.43
CA PRO A 16 1.09 -10.08 9.92
C PRO A 16 1.66 -8.82 9.28
N THR A 17 0.79 -8.03 8.65
CA THR A 17 1.15 -6.70 8.16
C THR A 17 1.15 -5.73 9.35
N PRO A 18 2.21 -4.93 9.51
CA PRO A 18 2.32 -3.97 10.60
C PRO A 18 1.21 -2.92 10.52
N LYS A 19 0.70 -2.49 11.68
CA LYS A 19 -0.45 -1.55 11.78
C LYS A 19 -0.25 -0.27 10.95
N PHE A 20 0.98 0.26 10.92
CA PHE A 20 1.33 1.46 10.15
C PHE A 20 1.10 1.28 8.64
N PHE A 21 1.61 0.19 8.05
CA PHE A 21 1.49 -0.08 6.62
C PHE A 21 0.08 -0.47 6.20
N ARG A 22 -0.69 -1.09 7.11
CA ARG A 22 -2.12 -1.32 6.90
C ARG A 22 -2.88 -0.01 6.74
N THR A 23 -2.63 0.96 7.62
CA THR A 23 -3.23 2.30 7.52
C THR A 23 -2.77 3.03 6.27
N LEU A 24 -1.46 2.99 5.95
CA LEU A 24 -0.92 3.64 4.75
C LEU A 24 -1.51 3.07 3.46
N ARG A 25 -1.72 1.75 3.39
CA ARG A 25 -2.41 1.09 2.26
C ARG A 25 -3.85 1.59 2.11
N THR A 26 -4.61 1.68 3.20
CA THR A 26 -5.99 2.18 3.16
C THR A 26 -6.02 3.63 2.66
N VAL A 27 -5.12 4.48 3.16
CA VAL A 27 -5.00 5.88 2.71
C VAL A 27 -4.63 5.96 1.22
N GLY A 28 -3.66 5.16 0.76
CA GLY A 28 -3.27 5.11 -0.65
C GLY A 28 -4.38 4.66 -1.60
N ILE A 29 -5.20 3.68 -1.18
CA ILE A 29 -6.37 3.23 -1.96
C ILE A 29 -7.44 4.32 -2.02
N VAL A 30 -7.73 4.99 -0.91
CA VAL A 30 -8.70 6.11 -0.87
C VAL A 30 -8.23 7.25 -1.76
N LEU A 31 -6.95 7.63 -1.69
CA LEU A 31 -6.35 8.64 -2.56
C LEU A 31 -6.41 8.26 -4.05
N ALA A 32 -6.12 7.00 -4.38
CA ALA A 32 -6.21 6.51 -5.74
C ALA A 32 -7.66 6.51 -6.26
N ALA A 33 -8.64 6.16 -5.42
CA ALA A 33 -10.05 6.21 -5.77
C ALA A 33 -10.53 7.65 -6.03
N VAL A 34 -10.14 8.60 -5.18
CA VAL A 34 -10.45 10.02 -5.35
C VAL A 34 -9.77 10.58 -6.61
N GLY A 35 -8.47 10.30 -6.81
CA GLY A 35 -7.75 10.72 -8.00
C GLY A 35 -8.33 10.11 -9.28
N GLY A 36 -8.73 8.84 -9.24
CA GLY A 36 -9.36 8.15 -10.37
C GLY A 36 -10.73 8.72 -10.72
N ALA A 37 -11.54 9.05 -9.71
CA ALA A 37 -12.83 9.71 -9.91
C ALA A 37 -12.66 11.13 -10.52
N ILE A 38 -11.63 11.87 -10.08
CA ILE A 38 -11.30 13.19 -10.63
C ILE A 38 -10.88 13.09 -12.10
N VAL A 39 -10.04 12.12 -12.46
CA VAL A 39 -9.58 11.91 -13.84
C VAL A 39 -10.71 11.41 -14.75
N ALA A 40 -11.64 10.61 -14.23
CA ALA A 40 -12.77 10.08 -14.99
C ALA A 40 -13.88 11.12 -15.22
N ALA A 41 -13.95 12.18 -14.42
CA ALA A 41 -14.92 13.24 -14.57
C ALA A 41 -14.47 14.26 -15.65
N PRO A 42 -15.39 14.86 -16.43
CA PRO A 42 -15.07 15.89 -17.42
C PRO A 42 -14.84 17.25 -16.73
N VAL A 43 -13.78 17.33 -15.92
CA VAL A 43 -13.38 18.52 -15.17
C VAL A 43 -12.28 19.32 -15.89
N ALA A 44 -12.02 20.54 -15.44
CA ALA A 44 -10.96 21.38 -16.00
C ALA A 44 -9.61 20.62 -16.01
N PRO A 45 -8.80 20.74 -17.09
CA PRO A 45 -7.60 19.91 -17.30
C PRO A 45 -6.57 20.00 -16.16
N ILE A 46 -6.47 21.16 -15.51
CA ILE A 46 -5.61 21.36 -14.32
C ILE A 46 -5.99 20.39 -13.19
N VAL A 47 -7.29 20.17 -12.98
CA VAL A 47 -7.83 19.29 -11.93
C VAL A 47 -7.57 17.82 -12.28
N ALA A 48 -7.67 17.47 -13.56
CA ALA A 48 -7.32 16.13 -14.04
C ALA A 48 -5.81 15.82 -13.86
N THR A 49 -4.92 16.79 -14.09
CA THR A 49 -3.49 16.63 -13.82
C THR A 49 -3.20 16.38 -12.34
N ILE A 50 -3.85 17.13 -11.45
CA ILE A 50 -3.75 16.91 -10.00
C ILE A 50 -4.26 15.51 -9.64
N GLY A 51 -5.42 15.10 -10.18
CA GLY A 51 -5.95 13.75 -10.02
C GLY A 51 -4.97 12.67 -10.45
N GLY A 52 -4.28 12.85 -11.58
CA GLY A 52 -3.26 11.93 -12.07
C GLY A 52 -2.10 11.72 -11.09
N TYR A 53 -1.60 12.79 -10.45
CA TYR A 53 -0.56 12.68 -9.41
C TYR A 53 -1.07 11.97 -8.15
N LEU A 54 -2.33 12.18 -7.76
CA LEU A 54 -2.93 11.48 -6.62
C LEU A 54 -3.05 9.98 -6.88
N VAL A 55 -3.43 9.58 -8.11
CA VAL A 55 -3.46 8.17 -8.52
C VAL A 55 -2.06 7.55 -8.49
N ALA A 56 -1.06 8.23 -9.06
CA ALA A 56 0.31 7.73 -9.08
C ALA A 56 0.90 7.56 -7.67
N ALA A 57 0.74 8.57 -6.82
CA ALA A 57 1.21 8.53 -5.43
C ALA A 57 0.46 7.46 -4.61
N GLY A 58 -0.88 7.38 -4.75
CA GLY A 58 -1.71 6.39 -4.08
C GLY A 58 -1.36 4.95 -4.50
N GLY A 59 -1.12 4.74 -5.79
CA GLY A 59 -0.70 3.45 -6.33
C GLY A 59 0.66 3.00 -5.81
N ALA A 60 1.67 3.88 -5.86
CA ALA A 60 3.01 3.59 -5.35
C ALA A 60 2.99 3.30 -3.84
N ALA A 61 2.30 4.12 -3.05
CA ALA A 61 2.18 3.92 -1.60
C ALA A 61 1.48 2.58 -1.26
N THR A 62 0.44 2.22 -2.01
CA THR A 62 -0.30 0.96 -1.85
C THR A 62 0.56 -0.26 -2.17
N ALA A 63 1.33 -0.20 -3.26
CA ALA A 63 2.21 -1.28 -3.69
C ALA A 63 3.31 -1.53 -2.65
N VAL A 64 4.03 -0.49 -2.23
CA VAL A 64 5.10 -0.59 -1.22
C VAL A 64 4.55 -1.09 0.13
N SER A 65 3.34 -0.67 0.51
CA SER A 65 2.73 -1.11 1.76
C SER A 65 2.29 -2.57 1.74
N SER A 66 2.08 -3.17 0.56
CA SER A 66 1.65 -4.56 0.43
C SER A 66 2.76 -5.60 0.60
N ILE A 67 4.02 -5.19 0.40
CA ILE A 67 5.21 -6.04 0.50
C ILE A 67 5.90 -5.93 1.87
N THR A 68 5.42 -5.06 2.76
CA THR A 68 6.01 -4.90 4.08
C THR A 68 5.46 -5.92 5.06
N VAL A 69 6.37 -6.64 5.73
CA VAL A 69 6.08 -7.69 6.71
C VAL A 69 6.61 -7.28 8.08
N ASP A 70 5.85 -7.54 9.14
CA ASP A 70 6.27 -7.25 10.51
C ASP A 70 6.99 -8.46 11.11
N PHE A 71 8.32 -8.43 11.09
CA PHE A 71 9.16 -9.50 11.61
C PHE A 71 9.09 -9.64 13.15
N THR A 72 8.81 -8.55 13.85
CA THR A 72 8.68 -8.55 15.32
C THR A 72 7.38 -9.23 15.74
N ALA A 73 6.28 -8.97 15.02
CA ALA A 73 5.00 -9.65 15.27
C ALA A 73 5.01 -11.12 14.85
N LEU A 74 5.76 -11.50 13.80
CA LEU A 74 5.92 -12.89 13.36
C LEU A 74 6.57 -13.78 14.42
N ASN A 75 7.66 -13.31 15.06
CA ASN A 75 8.42 -14.10 16.04
C ASN A 75 7.67 -14.28 17.38
N ASN A 76 6.66 -13.46 17.65
CA ASN A 76 5.88 -13.48 18.90
C ASN A 76 4.58 -14.31 18.78
N LYS A 77 4.29 -14.83 17.59
CA LYS A 77 3.09 -15.62 17.27
C LYS A 77 3.42 -17.11 17.04
N GLN A 78 4.68 -17.50 17.29
CA GLN A 78 5.22 -18.85 17.31
C GLN A 78 5.54 -19.22 18.76
#